data_AF-A0A971G279-F1
#
_entry.id   AF-A0A971G279-F1
#
_cell.length_a   1.000
_cell.length_b   1.000
_cell.length_c   1.000
_cell.angle_alpha   90.00
_cell.angle_beta   90.00
_cell.angle_gamma   90.00
#
_symmetry.space_group_name_H-M   'P 1'
#
loop_
_entity.id
_entity.type
_entity.pdbx_description
1 polymer ?
#
loop_
_entity_poly.entity_id
_entity_poly.type
_entity_poly.pdbx_seq_one_letter_code
_entity_poly.pdbx_strand_id
1 'polypeptide(L)'
;FNWPKSTWGGAYKYRFEKLEGDARKELYEQLGGTNTPIRKNWMEQLARGRREGWYRTYVGTVDSVVPGDDATVVTRVKAKDGSILEVPAHFVIDCTGLEADIREHRLYADLFDHSGAQRNVLGRLDTERTFEVRGTQSAPGTIYAAGSMTLGNYFAGIDTFLGLQYAAVRIMDDLASRGFVKKIGPLRSSSQWWKWARHKPLPK
;
A
#
# COMPACT_ATOMS: atom_id res chain seq x y z
N PHE A 1 -16.43 8.89 3.46
CA PHE A 1 -16.17 8.78 2.02
C PHE A 1 -15.39 7.49 1.80
N ASN A 2 -15.81 6.58 0.90
CA ASN A 2 -15.20 5.24 0.78
C ASN A 2 -13.99 5.31 -0.17
N TRP A 3 -12.83 5.70 0.38
CA TRP A 3 -11.55 5.80 -0.31
C TRP A 3 -11.18 4.54 -1.11
N PRO A 4 -11.31 3.32 -0.55
CA PRO A 4 -11.08 2.11 -1.33
C PRO A 4 -11.93 2.10 -2.60
N LYS A 5 -13.24 2.38 -2.53
CA LYS A 5 -14.11 2.34 -3.72
C LYS A 5 -13.73 3.33 -4.83
N SER A 6 -13.35 4.55 -4.46
CA SER A 6 -13.10 5.63 -5.44
C SER A 6 -11.74 5.54 -6.13
N THR A 7 -10.82 4.71 -5.63
CA THR A 7 -9.51 4.45 -6.24
C THR A 7 -9.51 3.35 -7.30
N TRP A 8 -10.60 2.57 -7.43
CA TRP A 8 -10.73 1.48 -8.42
C TRP A 8 -11.17 1.90 -9.82
N GLY A 9 -12.08 2.87 -9.89
CA GLY A 9 -12.75 3.25 -11.14
C GLY A 9 -13.49 4.58 -11.03
N GLY A 10 -13.24 5.33 -9.96
CA GLY A 10 -13.93 6.57 -9.65
C GLY A 10 -13.05 7.81 -9.87
N ALA A 11 -13.55 8.94 -9.37
CA ALA A 11 -12.89 10.24 -9.52
C ALA A 11 -11.44 10.25 -9.02
N TYR A 12 -11.10 9.51 -7.95
CA TYR A 12 -9.73 9.49 -7.46
C TYR A 12 -8.78 8.71 -8.37
N LYS A 13 -9.21 7.57 -8.94
CA LYS A 13 -8.40 6.88 -9.96
C LYS A 13 -8.01 7.84 -11.08
N TYR A 14 -9.00 8.52 -11.65
CA TYR A 14 -8.78 9.48 -12.73
C TYR A 14 -7.86 10.63 -12.32
N ARG A 15 -8.02 11.16 -11.10
CA ARG A 15 -7.12 12.20 -10.58
C ARG A 15 -5.68 11.70 -10.42
N PHE A 16 -5.47 10.54 -9.80
CA PHE A 16 -4.13 9.97 -9.65
C PHE A 16 -3.44 9.65 -10.98
N GLU A 17 -4.20 9.20 -11.99
CA GLU A 17 -3.64 8.96 -13.33
C GLU A 17 -3.18 10.25 -14.04
N LYS A 18 -3.66 11.42 -13.61
CA LYS A 18 -3.35 12.71 -14.24
C LYS A 18 -2.39 13.59 -13.45
N LEU A 19 -2.34 13.44 -12.13
CA LEU A 19 -1.48 14.25 -11.29
C LEU A 19 -0.03 13.74 -11.30
N GLU A 20 0.88 14.70 -11.22
CA GLU A 20 2.33 14.49 -11.17
C GLU A 20 2.91 15.22 -9.95
N GLY A 21 4.11 14.81 -9.53
CA GLY A 21 4.90 15.52 -8.51
C GLY A 21 4.12 15.86 -7.24
N ASP A 22 4.31 17.09 -6.74
CA ASP A 22 3.73 17.55 -5.48
C ASP A 22 2.21 17.51 -5.45
N ALA A 23 1.54 17.81 -6.58
CA ALA A 23 0.08 17.73 -6.63
C ALA A 23 -0.43 16.28 -6.41
N ARG A 24 0.34 15.27 -6.84
CA ARG A 24 0.03 13.86 -6.54
C ARG A 24 0.29 13.55 -5.07
N LYS A 25 1.37 14.08 -4.50
CA LYS A 25 1.71 13.92 -3.09
C LYS A 25 0.61 14.49 -2.18
N GLU A 26 0.18 15.72 -2.43
CA GLU A 26 -0.91 16.38 -1.69
C GLU A 26 -2.20 15.56 -1.73
N LEU A 27 -2.51 14.96 -2.88
CA LEU A 27 -3.67 14.08 -2.99
C LEU A 27 -3.52 12.84 -2.09
N TYR A 28 -2.34 12.20 -2.06
CA TYR A 28 -2.10 11.08 -1.13
C TYR A 28 -2.26 11.49 0.33
N GLU A 29 -1.77 12.67 0.72
CA GLU A 29 -1.87 13.18 2.09
C GLU A 29 -3.34 13.41 2.52
N GLN A 30 -4.19 13.91 1.61
CA GLN A 30 -5.63 14.08 1.86
C GLN A 30 -6.37 12.76 2.08
N LEU A 31 -5.79 11.65 1.62
CA LEU A 31 -6.42 10.33 1.61
C LEU A 31 -5.90 9.43 2.75
N GLY A 32 -4.97 9.96 3.56
CA GLY A 32 -4.56 9.37 4.82
C GLY A 32 -5.73 9.27 5.80
N GLY A 33 -5.90 8.10 6.42
CA GLY A 33 -6.92 7.89 7.44
C GLY A 33 -7.44 6.45 7.52
N THR A 34 -8.16 6.17 8.59
CA THR A 34 -8.76 4.86 8.84
C THR A 34 -9.96 4.62 7.93
N ASN A 35 -9.89 3.56 7.12
CA ASN A 35 -10.96 3.12 6.22
C ASN A 35 -11.85 2.03 6.82
N THR A 36 -11.63 1.73 8.11
CA THR A 36 -12.33 0.70 8.85
C THR A 36 -13.83 1.02 8.94
N PRO A 37 -14.71 0.15 8.42
CA PRO A 37 -16.14 0.38 8.51
C PRO A 37 -16.59 0.37 9.97
N ILE A 38 -17.56 1.23 10.30
CA ILE A 38 -18.18 1.23 11.62
C ILE A 38 -18.88 -0.11 11.83
N ARG A 39 -18.51 -0.82 12.90
CA ARG A 39 -19.13 -2.09 13.30
C ARG A 39 -19.80 -1.89 14.66
N LYS A 40 -21.10 -2.22 14.75
CA LYS A 40 -21.91 -2.06 15.98
C LYS A 40 -21.22 -2.69 17.20
N ASN A 41 -20.83 -3.95 17.09
CA ASN A 41 -20.18 -4.68 18.19
C ASN A 41 -18.87 -4.02 18.65
N TRP A 42 -18.10 -3.41 17.74
CA TRP A 42 -16.86 -2.72 18.09
C TRP A 42 -17.15 -1.41 18.82
N MET A 43 -18.15 -0.66 18.36
CA MET A 43 -18.60 0.56 19.02
C MET A 43 -19.12 0.28 20.42
N GLU A 44 -19.86 -0.81 20.61
CA GLU A 44 -20.34 -1.26 21.93
C GLU A 44 -19.18 -1.60 22.87
N GLN A 45 -18.17 -2.33 22.40
CA GLN A 45 -16.98 -2.64 23.20
C GLN A 45 -16.17 -1.40 23.57
N LEU A 46 -15.96 -0.47 22.62
CA LEU A 46 -15.26 0.79 22.88
C LEU A 46 -16.02 1.67 23.87
N ALA A 47 -17.35 1.72 23.77
CA ALA A 47 -18.20 2.45 24.71
C ALA A 47 -18.13 1.83 26.11
N ARG A 48 -18.17 0.49 26.19
CA ARG A 48 -18.00 -0.24 27.46
C ARG A 48 -16.65 0.05 28.10
N GLY A 49 -15.55 -0.06 27.34
CA GLY A 49 -14.21 0.14 27.88
C GLY A 49 -13.93 1.56 28.35
N ARG A 50 -14.51 2.56 27.68
CA ARG A 50 -14.46 3.94 28.18
C ARG A 50 -15.25 4.12 29.47
N ARG A 51 -16.45 3.53 29.55
CA ARG A 51 -17.31 3.62 30.75
C ARG A 51 -16.69 2.92 31.96
N GLU A 52 -16.05 1.77 31.76
CA GLU A 52 -15.43 0.96 32.81
C GLU A 52 -13.97 1.36 33.11
N GLY A 53 -13.39 2.28 32.33
CA GLY A 53 -12.09 2.90 32.58
C GLY A 53 -10.86 2.09 32.16
N TRP A 54 -11.02 0.87 31.64
CA TRP A 54 -9.91 0.03 31.16
C TRP A 54 -9.43 0.37 29.74
N TYR A 55 -10.22 1.13 28.96
CA TYR A 55 -9.79 1.62 27.64
C TYR A 55 -9.44 3.11 27.70
N ARG A 56 -8.17 3.42 27.43
CA ARG A 56 -7.65 4.80 27.36
C ARG A 56 -7.03 5.03 26.01
N THR A 57 -7.20 6.24 25.48
CA THR A 57 -6.62 6.67 24.20
C THR A 57 -5.59 7.74 24.46
N TYR A 58 -4.42 7.57 23.84
CA TYR A 58 -3.35 8.56 23.86
C TYR A 58 -3.11 9.05 22.44
N VAL A 59 -2.80 10.34 22.30
CA VAL A 59 -2.55 10.97 21.01
C VAL A 59 -1.14 11.54 21.01
N GLY A 60 -0.30 11.04 20.12
CA GLY A 60 1.09 11.45 20.00
C GLY A 60 1.87 10.50 19.09
N THR A 61 3.18 10.69 19.05
CA THR A 61 4.10 9.82 18.32
C THR A 61 4.79 8.91 19.31
N VAL A 62 4.87 7.61 19.02
CA VAL A 62 5.70 6.69 19.82
C VAL A 62 7.16 7.06 19.56
N ASP A 63 7.85 7.49 20.61
CA ASP A 63 9.26 7.87 20.59
C ASP A 63 10.16 6.65 20.81
N SER A 64 9.82 5.83 21.80
CA SER A 64 10.58 4.63 22.15
C SER A 64 9.73 3.63 22.92
N VAL A 65 10.12 2.36 22.85
CA VAL A 65 9.60 1.27 23.69
C VAL A 65 10.79 0.67 24.42
N VAL A 66 10.78 0.73 25.74
CA VAL A 66 11.90 0.29 26.59
C VAL A 66 11.43 -0.78 27.59
N PRO A 67 12.32 -1.66 28.07
CA PRO A 67 11.99 -2.55 29.18
C PRO A 67 11.54 -1.76 30.41
N GLY A 68 10.46 -2.20 31.05
CA GLY A 68 10.02 -1.71 32.35
C GLY A 68 10.30 -2.72 33.46
N ASP A 69 9.83 -2.41 34.67
CA ASP A 69 9.89 -3.32 35.80
C ASP A 69 8.84 -4.45 35.68
N ASP A 70 9.00 -5.53 36.45
CA ASP A 70 8.01 -6.61 36.59
C ASP A 70 7.45 -7.18 35.27
N ALA A 71 8.35 -7.49 34.33
CA ALA A 71 8.00 -8.06 33.01
C ALA A 71 7.05 -7.16 32.18
N THR A 72 7.13 -5.84 32.37
CA THR A 72 6.44 -4.85 31.53
C THR A 72 7.37 -4.25 30.48
N VAL A 73 6.76 -3.59 29.49
CA VAL A 73 7.41 -2.66 28.57
C VAL A 73 6.76 -1.30 28.72
N VAL A 74 7.57 -0.24 28.61
CA VAL A 74 7.12 1.14 28.72
C VAL A 74 7.18 1.78 27.35
N THR A 75 6.00 2.15 26.82
CA THR A 75 5.90 2.95 25.60
C THR A 75 5.97 4.43 25.96
N ARG A 76 6.96 5.15 25.42
CA ARG A 76 7.07 6.61 25.55
C ARG A 76 6.36 7.28 24.36
N VAL A 77 5.32 8.03 24.66
CA VAL A 77 4.51 8.75 23.67
C VAL A 77 4.80 10.24 23.79
N LYS A 78 5.34 10.84 22.74
CA LYS A 78 5.58 12.28 22.65
C LYS A 78 4.33 12.98 22.15
N ALA A 79 3.74 13.83 22.99
CA ALA A 79 2.61 14.66 22.63
C ALA A 79 3.05 15.89 21.82
N LYS A 80 2.08 16.58 21.20
CA LYS A 80 2.35 17.75 20.34
C LYS A 80 2.96 18.95 21.10
N ASP A 81 2.69 19.06 22.40
CA ASP A 81 3.24 20.09 23.27
C ASP A 81 4.67 19.78 23.75
N GLY A 82 5.24 18.65 23.32
CA GLY A 82 6.58 18.19 23.70
C GLY A 82 6.62 17.39 25.00
N SER A 83 5.49 17.23 25.70
CA SER A 83 5.41 16.35 26.87
C SER A 83 5.58 14.88 26.48
N ILE A 84 6.14 14.09 27.39
CA ILE A 84 6.32 12.64 27.22
C ILE A 84 5.39 11.94 28.20
N LEU A 85 4.54 11.08 27.67
CA LEU A 85 3.70 10.18 28.44
C LEU A 85 4.33 8.78 28.43
N GLU A 86 4.50 8.18 29.61
CA GLU A 86 4.93 6.79 29.74
C GLU A 86 3.72 5.88 29.96
N VAL A 87 3.60 4.84 29.12
CA VAL A 87 2.50 3.88 29.16
C VAL A 87 3.08 2.49 29.41
N PRO A 88 3.11 2.02 30.67
CA PRO A 88 3.52 0.66 31.00
C PRO A 88 2.44 -0.34 30.56
N ALA A 89 2.87 -1.45 29.95
CA ALA A 89 2.01 -2.55 29.55
C ALA A 89 2.78 -3.88 29.56
N HIS A 90 2.09 -5.00 29.79
CA HIS A 90 2.69 -6.33 29.66
C HIS A 90 2.91 -6.76 28.20
N PHE A 91 2.15 -6.17 27.28
CA PHE A 91 2.20 -6.49 25.85
C PHE A 91 1.99 -5.24 25.01
N VAL A 92 2.65 -5.20 23.85
CA VAL A 92 2.45 -4.17 22.83
C VAL A 92 2.02 -4.87 21.54
N ILE A 93 0.94 -4.35 20.94
CA ILE A 93 0.50 -4.77 19.61
C ILE A 93 0.84 -3.64 18.66
N ASP A 94 1.84 -3.86 17.81
CA ASP A 94 2.25 -2.89 16.80
C ASP A 94 1.30 -2.93 15.60
N CYS A 95 0.58 -1.83 15.42
CA CYS A 95 -0.35 -1.61 14.31
C CYS A 95 0.08 -0.44 13.41
N THR A 96 1.37 -0.05 13.42
CA THR A 96 1.92 1.05 12.60
C THR A 96 1.96 0.71 11.11
N GLY A 97 1.90 -0.58 10.75
CA GLY A 97 1.91 -1.04 9.37
C GLY A 97 3.33 -1.33 8.86
N LEU A 98 3.53 -1.24 7.54
CA LEU A 98 4.83 -1.50 6.90
C LEU A 98 5.56 -0.16 6.69
N GLU A 99 5.98 0.49 7.78
CA GLU A 99 6.71 1.77 7.77
C GLU A 99 8.24 1.61 7.76
N ALA A 100 8.78 0.59 7.10
CA ALA A 100 10.22 0.52 6.86
C ALA A 100 10.62 1.41 5.67
N ASP A 101 11.80 2.03 5.68
CA ASP A 101 12.36 2.59 4.43
C ASP A 101 12.49 1.45 3.43
N ILE A 102 12.06 1.67 2.18
CA ILE A 102 12.17 0.68 1.10
C ILE A 102 13.62 0.21 0.91
N ARG A 103 14.62 1.04 1.27
CA ARG A 103 16.04 0.67 1.22
C ARG A 103 16.49 -0.33 2.28
N GLU A 104 15.73 -0.57 3.34
CA GLU A 104 16.09 -1.64 4.30
C GLU A 104 16.03 -3.03 3.65
N HIS A 105 15.24 -3.17 2.58
CA HIS A 105 15.21 -4.38 1.78
C HIS A 105 16.37 -4.43 0.79
N ARG A 106 17.27 -5.41 0.97
CA ARG A 106 18.51 -5.56 0.19
C ARG A 106 18.32 -5.46 -1.32
N LEU A 107 17.27 -6.10 -1.88
CA LEU A 107 16.99 -6.06 -3.32
C LEU A 107 16.68 -4.63 -3.81
N TYR A 108 15.95 -3.83 -3.03
CA TYR A 108 15.59 -2.48 -3.47
C TYR A 108 16.76 -1.53 -3.28
N ALA A 109 17.54 -1.67 -2.20
CA ALA A 109 18.79 -0.93 -2.05
C ALA A 109 19.71 -1.14 -3.26
N ASP A 110 19.96 -2.40 -3.63
CA ASP A 110 20.77 -2.78 -4.79
C ASP A 110 20.20 -2.21 -6.10
N LEU A 111 18.88 -2.30 -6.27
CA LEU A 111 18.19 -1.72 -7.43
C LEU A 111 18.40 -0.19 -7.50
N PHE A 112 18.32 0.54 -6.39
CA PHE A 112 18.57 1.98 -6.37
C PHE A 112 20.04 2.33 -6.61
N ASP A 113 20.97 1.51 -6.11
CA ASP A 113 22.40 1.82 -6.12
C ASP A 113 23.08 1.43 -7.44
N HIS A 114 22.52 0.45 -8.16
CA HIS A 114 23.15 -0.15 -9.34
C HIS A 114 22.29 -0.13 -10.60
N SER A 115 21.11 0.50 -10.57
CA SER A 115 20.31 0.74 -11.78
C SER A 115 19.93 2.23 -11.89
N GLY A 116 19.01 2.57 -12.80
CA GLY A 116 18.42 3.91 -12.86
C GLY A 116 17.13 4.06 -12.05
N ALA A 117 16.74 3.08 -11.23
CA ALA A 117 15.53 3.15 -10.41
C ALA A 117 15.51 4.39 -9.51
N GLN A 118 14.35 5.03 -9.42
CA GLN A 118 14.19 6.26 -8.64
C GLN A 118 13.14 6.12 -7.55
N ARG A 119 13.18 7.04 -6.59
CA ARG A 119 12.13 7.19 -5.58
C ARG A 119 11.02 8.10 -6.09
N ASN A 120 9.78 7.75 -5.83
CA ASN A 120 8.62 8.57 -6.11
C ASN A 120 8.40 9.63 -5.01
N VAL A 121 7.29 10.37 -5.13
CA VAL A 121 6.91 11.48 -4.24
C VAL A 121 6.69 11.10 -2.77
N LEU A 122 6.53 9.81 -2.47
CA LEU A 122 6.44 9.26 -1.11
C LEU A 122 7.68 8.45 -0.71
N GLY A 123 8.78 8.58 -1.45
CA GLY A 123 10.03 7.87 -1.16
C GLY A 123 10.02 6.38 -1.48
N ARG A 124 8.99 5.87 -2.18
CA ARG A 124 8.87 4.47 -2.61
C ARG A 124 9.36 4.28 -4.05
N LEU A 125 9.31 3.09 -4.61
CA LEU A 125 9.81 2.84 -5.98
C LEU A 125 8.97 3.59 -7.01
N ASP A 126 9.59 4.35 -7.90
CA ASP A 126 8.92 5.14 -8.94
C ASP A 126 8.56 4.28 -10.16
N THR A 127 7.29 4.35 -10.57
CA THR A 127 6.76 3.53 -11.65
C THR A 127 5.85 4.33 -12.58
N GLU A 128 5.85 3.95 -13.85
CA GLU A 128 4.89 4.43 -14.84
C GLU A 128 3.45 3.98 -14.56
N ARG A 129 2.50 4.52 -15.32
CA ARG A 129 1.08 4.09 -15.33
C ARG A 129 0.86 2.64 -15.75
N THR A 130 1.87 2.04 -16.37
CA THR A 130 1.93 0.61 -16.74
C THR A 130 2.62 -0.24 -15.68
N PHE A 131 3.00 0.35 -14.54
CA PHE A 131 3.77 -0.26 -13.46
C PHE A 131 5.23 -0.59 -13.82
N GLU A 132 5.72 -0.13 -14.96
CA GLU A 132 7.14 -0.21 -15.32
C GLU A 132 7.97 0.65 -14.36
N VAL A 133 9.05 0.10 -13.83
CA VAL A 133 9.97 0.83 -12.95
C VAL A 133 10.75 1.85 -13.78
N ARG A 134 10.67 3.12 -13.39
CA ARG A 134 11.30 4.22 -14.13
C ARG A 134 12.82 4.15 -14.01
N GLY A 135 13.51 4.42 -15.12
CA GLY A 135 14.97 4.45 -15.20
C GLY A 135 15.63 3.07 -15.29
N THR A 136 14.88 1.97 -15.23
CA THR A 136 15.40 0.60 -15.37
C THR A 136 15.22 0.03 -16.77
N GLN A 137 14.89 0.85 -17.76
CA GLN A 137 14.66 0.40 -19.13
C GLN A 137 15.97 -0.06 -19.78
N SER A 138 16.01 -1.31 -20.24
CA SER A 138 17.16 -1.88 -20.93
C SER A 138 16.68 -2.82 -22.01
N ALA A 139 16.48 -2.32 -23.23
CA ALA A 139 15.87 -3.10 -24.31
C ALA A 139 16.62 -4.43 -24.56
N PRO A 140 15.91 -5.57 -24.69
CA PRO A 140 14.45 -5.70 -24.72
C PRO A 140 13.80 -5.90 -23.34
N GLY A 141 14.56 -5.87 -22.25
CA GLY A 141 14.11 -6.09 -20.88
C GLY A 141 13.35 -4.92 -20.25
N THR A 142 12.44 -5.24 -19.34
CA THR A 142 11.63 -4.28 -18.58
C THR A 142 11.35 -4.85 -17.20
N ILE A 143 11.40 -4.00 -16.17
CA ILE A 143 11.06 -4.34 -14.79
C ILE A 143 9.72 -3.71 -14.48
N TYR A 144 8.82 -4.47 -13.87
CA TYR A 144 7.54 -3.97 -13.36
C TYR A 144 7.46 -4.18 -11.85
N ALA A 145 6.78 -3.28 -11.14
CA ALA A 145 6.58 -3.40 -9.71
C ALA A 145 5.15 -3.02 -9.31
N ALA A 146 4.55 -3.80 -8.41
CA ALA A 146 3.22 -3.57 -7.87
C ALA A 146 3.15 -4.03 -6.41
N GLY A 147 2.56 -3.21 -5.56
CA GLY A 147 2.34 -3.46 -4.14
C GLY A 147 2.66 -2.22 -3.31
N SER A 148 2.72 -2.37 -1.98
CA SER A 148 3.11 -1.29 -1.06
C SER A 148 4.43 -0.60 -1.43
N MET A 149 5.38 -1.32 -2.04
CA MET A 149 6.65 -0.77 -2.48
C MET A 149 6.53 0.29 -3.58
N THR A 150 5.36 0.44 -4.21
CA THR A 150 5.07 1.46 -5.23
C THR A 150 4.00 2.46 -4.79
N LEU A 151 3.67 2.53 -3.49
CA LEU A 151 2.76 3.54 -2.95
C LEU A 151 3.29 4.96 -3.26
N GLY A 152 2.43 5.85 -3.76
CA GLY A 152 2.85 7.20 -4.21
C GLY A 152 2.86 7.38 -5.72
N ASN A 153 2.66 6.31 -6.49
CA ASN A 153 2.54 6.34 -7.95
C ASN A 153 1.10 6.65 -8.41
N TYR A 154 0.82 6.46 -9.70
CA TYR A 154 -0.43 6.79 -10.40
C TYR A 154 -1.67 5.98 -9.99
N PHE A 155 -1.53 4.99 -9.11
CA PHE A 155 -2.61 4.14 -8.68
C PHE A 155 -2.56 3.86 -7.18
N ALA A 156 -3.45 4.50 -6.43
CA ALA A 156 -3.41 4.46 -4.96
C ALA A 156 -3.87 3.13 -4.35
N GLY A 157 -4.73 2.37 -5.04
CA GLY A 157 -5.23 1.08 -4.56
C GLY A 157 -4.25 -0.10 -4.73
N ILE A 158 -2.98 0.17 -5.00
CA ILE A 158 -2.02 -0.82 -5.51
C ILE A 158 -1.75 -1.99 -4.55
N ASP A 159 -1.79 -1.75 -3.24
CA ASP A 159 -1.51 -2.76 -2.20
C ASP A 159 -2.78 -3.48 -1.69
N THR A 160 -3.70 -3.76 -2.60
CA THR A 160 -4.93 -4.48 -2.28
C THR A 160 -5.15 -5.63 -3.25
N PHE A 161 -5.97 -6.62 -2.88
CA PHE A 161 -6.23 -7.78 -3.73
C PHE A 161 -6.73 -7.42 -5.14
N LEU A 162 -7.64 -6.45 -5.26
CA LEU A 162 -8.12 -5.99 -6.57
C LEU A 162 -7.04 -5.15 -7.30
N GLY A 163 -6.13 -4.52 -6.56
CA GLY A 163 -5.07 -3.65 -7.06
C GLY A 163 -4.03 -4.41 -7.82
N LEU A 164 -3.62 -5.52 -7.23
CA LEU A 164 -2.72 -6.46 -7.84
C LEU A 164 -3.32 -7.08 -9.11
N GLN A 165 -4.63 -7.34 -9.14
CA GLN A 165 -5.30 -7.79 -10.38
C GLN A 165 -5.30 -6.71 -11.47
N TYR A 166 -5.62 -5.47 -11.12
CA TYR A 166 -5.55 -4.35 -12.05
C TYR A 166 -4.12 -4.15 -12.59
N ALA A 167 -3.13 -4.14 -11.71
CA ALA A 167 -1.72 -4.02 -12.08
C ALA A 167 -1.29 -5.14 -13.02
N ALA A 168 -1.64 -6.39 -12.71
CA ALA A 168 -1.34 -7.54 -13.57
C ALA A 168 -1.92 -7.37 -14.97
N VAL A 169 -3.17 -6.92 -15.11
CA VAL A 169 -3.78 -6.67 -16.43
C VAL A 169 -3.06 -5.55 -17.17
N ARG A 170 -2.71 -4.44 -16.49
CA ARG A 170 -1.98 -3.32 -17.10
C ARG A 170 -0.58 -3.71 -17.56
N ILE A 171 0.13 -4.51 -16.76
CA ILE A 171 1.45 -5.06 -17.11
C ILE A 171 1.31 -6.00 -18.32
N MET A 172 0.30 -6.89 -18.33
CA MET A 172 0.05 -7.79 -19.45
C MET A 172 -0.31 -7.06 -20.75
N ASP A 173 -1.07 -5.95 -20.66
CA ASP A 173 -1.36 -5.09 -21.82
C ASP A 173 -0.08 -4.43 -22.36
N ASP A 174 0.80 -3.95 -21.47
CA ASP A 174 2.08 -3.35 -21.85
C ASP A 174 3.01 -4.38 -22.49
N LEU A 175 3.19 -5.56 -21.87
CA LEU A 175 3.91 -6.69 -22.44
C LEU A 175 3.36 -7.11 -23.81
N ALA A 176 2.04 -7.10 -23.98
CA ALA A 176 1.42 -7.40 -25.27
C ALA A 176 1.70 -6.34 -26.32
N SER A 177 1.70 -5.07 -25.94
CA SER A 177 2.06 -3.95 -26.85
C SER A 177 3.52 -4.00 -27.31
N ARG A 178 4.41 -4.55 -26.46
CA ARG A 178 5.82 -4.82 -26.77
C ARG A 178 6.03 -6.13 -27.54
N GLY A 179 4.97 -6.90 -27.81
CA GLY A 179 5.04 -8.15 -28.58
C GLY A 179 5.47 -9.40 -27.80
N PHE A 180 5.64 -9.32 -26.48
CA PHE A 180 6.08 -10.46 -25.66
C PHE A 180 4.97 -11.49 -25.42
N VAL A 181 3.72 -11.04 -25.34
CA VAL A 181 2.56 -11.89 -25.07
C VAL A 181 1.39 -11.51 -25.97
N LYS A 182 0.44 -12.43 -26.14
CA LYS A 182 -0.82 -12.08 -26.80
C LYS A 182 -1.70 -11.29 -25.83
N LYS A 183 -2.34 -10.22 -26.31
CA LYS A 183 -3.30 -9.43 -25.53
C LYS A 183 -4.45 -10.28 -24.96
N ILE A 184 -4.90 -9.95 -23.75
CA ILE A 184 -6.07 -10.58 -23.12
C ILE A 184 -7.29 -9.67 -23.32
N GLY A 185 -8.04 -9.91 -24.39
CA GLY A 185 -9.32 -9.23 -24.61
C GLY A 185 -10.49 -9.91 -23.90
N PRO A 186 -11.67 -9.26 -23.83
CA PRO A 186 -12.87 -9.80 -23.20
C PRO A 186 -13.24 -11.21 -23.71
N LEU A 187 -13.22 -11.41 -25.04
CA LEU A 187 -13.52 -12.70 -25.67
C LEU A 187 -12.54 -13.80 -25.23
N ARG A 188 -11.25 -13.47 -25.16
CA ARG A 188 -10.22 -14.43 -24.72
C ARG A 188 -10.40 -14.75 -23.25
N SER A 189 -10.65 -13.75 -22.41
CA SER A 189 -10.91 -13.93 -20.97
C SER A 189 -12.11 -14.87 -20.75
N SER A 190 -13.26 -14.59 -21.39
CA SER A 190 -14.46 -15.43 -21.29
C SER A 190 -14.21 -16.86 -21.79
N SER A 191 -13.47 -17.02 -22.88
CA SER A 191 -13.08 -18.34 -23.40
C SER A 191 -12.21 -19.11 -22.42
N GLN A 192 -11.25 -18.46 -21.77
CA GLN A 192 -10.38 -19.11 -20.77
C GLN A 192 -11.16 -19.48 -19.51
N TRP A 193 -12.05 -18.61 -19.02
CA TRP A 193 -12.96 -18.94 -17.93
C TRP A 193 -13.82 -20.17 -18.26
N TRP A 194 -14.36 -20.25 -19.48
CA TRP A 194 -15.14 -21.41 -19.93
C TRP A 194 -14.31 -22.69 -20.10
N LYS A 195 -13.01 -22.57 -20.42
CA LYS A 195 -12.10 -23.72 -20.43
C LYS A 195 -11.81 -24.20 -19.01
N TRP A 196 -11.47 -23.27 -18.11
CA TRP A 196 -11.21 -23.54 -16.70
C TRP A 196 -12.41 -24.19 -16.02
N ALA A 197 -13.62 -23.63 -16.18
CA ALA A 197 -14.85 -24.16 -15.59
C ALA A 197 -15.17 -25.60 -16.03
N ARG A 198 -14.68 -26.01 -17.21
CA ARG A 198 -14.84 -27.37 -17.75
C ARG A 198 -13.60 -28.26 -17.53
N HIS A 199 -12.69 -27.87 -16.63
CA HIS A 199 -11.42 -28.57 -16.39
C HIS A 199 -10.61 -28.82 -17.67
N LYS A 200 -10.75 -27.96 -18.68
CA LYS A 200 -9.92 -28.04 -19.89
C LYS A 200 -8.58 -27.34 -19.62
N PRO A 201 -7.47 -27.89 -20.14
CA PRO A 201 -6.17 -27.26 -19.98
C PRO A 201 -6.19 -25.84 -20.57
N LEU A 202 -5.69 -24.89 -19.78
CA LEU A 202 -5.40 -23.54 -20.26
C LEU A 202 -4.23 -23.64 -21.26
N PRO A 203 -4.22 -22.85 -22.35
CA PRO A 203 -3.12 -22.87 -23.30
C PRO A 203 -1.82 -22.53 -22.56
N LYS A 204 -0.78 -23.34 -22.83
CA LYS A 204 0.60 -23.07 -22.40
C LYS A 204 1.12 -21.78 -23.03
#